data_AF-A0A357TML8-F1
#
_entry.id   AF-A0A357TML8-F1
#
_cell.length_a   1.000
_cell.length_b   1.000
_cell.length_c   1.000
_cell.angle_alpha   90.00
_cell.angle_beta   90.00
_cell.angle_gamma   90.00
#
_symmetry.space_group_name_H-M   'P 1'
#
loop_
_entity.id
_entity.type
_entity.pdbx_description
1 polymer ?
#
loop_
_entity_poly.entity_id
_entity_poly.type
_entity_poly.pdbx_seq_one_letter_code
_entity_poly.pdbx_strand_id
1 'polypeptide(L)' 'MEDKIKGIALLLFGILLSCAQDGLNDTIFASMSDIPFAFVGLCVGIAGLCLVFGKSKDK' A
#
# COMPACT_ATOMS: atom_id res chain seq x y z
N MET A 1 -11.59 9.70 -16.71
CA MET A 1 -10.63 8.59 -16.93
C MET A 1 -9.72 8.38 -15.74
N GLU A 2 -9.46 9.43 -14.96
CA GLU A 2 -8.65 9.40 -13.73
C GLU A 2 -9.16 8.39 -12.70
N ASP A 3 -10.48 8.26 -12.49
CA ASP A 3 -11.07 7.31 -11.53
C ASP A 3 -10.83 5.84 -11.90
N LYS A 4 -10.79 5.54 -13.21
CA LYS A 4 -10.42 4.20 -13.69
C LYS A 4 -8.96 3.88 -13.37
N ILE A 5 -8.06 4.86 -13.52
CA ILE A 5 -6.64 4.71 -13.23
C ILE A 5 -6.41 4.57 -11.72
N LYS A 6 -7.12 5.36 -10.90
CA LYS A 6 -7.14 5.21 -9.44
C LYS A 6 -7.60 3.81 -9.02
N GLY A 7 -8.68 3.30 -9.63
CA GLY A 7 -9.17 1.95 -9.40
C GLY A 7 -8.16 0.85 -9.77
N ILE A 8 -7.49 1.00 -10.92
CA ILE A 8 -6.44 0.07 -11.37
C ILE A 8 -5.23 0.11 -10.42
N ALA A 9 -4.82 1.29 -9.95
CA ALA A 9 -3.70 1.44 -9.01
C ALA A 9 -4.00 0.77 -7.66
N LEU A 10 -5.23 0.91 -7.15
CA LEU A 10 -5.66 0.27 -5.90
C LEU A 10 -5.72 -1.27 -6.07
N LEU A 11 -6.21 -1.75 -7.22
CA LEU A 11 -6.23 -3.17 -7.54
C LEU A 11 -4.82 -3.77 -7.61
N LEU A 12 -3.89 -3.11 -8.30
CA LEU A 12 -2.49 -3.54 -8.40
C LEU A 12 -1.81 -3.56 -7.03
N PHE A 13 -2.02 -2.52 -6.21
CA PHE A 13 -1.50 -2.48 -4.85
C PHE A 13 -2.05 -3.63 -4.00
N GLY A 14 -3.35 -3.92 -4.09
CA GLY A 14 -3.97 -5.04 -3.39
C GLY A 14 -3.42 -6.41 -3.78
N ILE A 15 -3.12 -6.62 -5.07
CA ILE A 15 -2.49 -7.87 -5.55
C ILE A 15 -1.06 -7.98 -5.03
N LEU A 16 -0.27 -6.89 -5.09
CA LEU A 16 1.08 -6.87 -4.50
C LEU A 16 1.04 -7.18 -3.00
N LEU A 17 0.06 -6.62 -2.28
CA LEU A 17 -0.13 -6.87 -0.85
C LEU A 17 -0.51 -8.32 -0.57
N SER A 18 -1.36 -8.92 -1.42
CA SER A 18 -1.74 -10.34 -1.31
C SER A 18 -0.57 -11.28 -1.59
N CYS A 19 0.31 -10.96 -2.54
CA CYS A 19 1.55 -11.71 -2.78
C CYS A 19 2.55 -11.53 -1.63
N ALA A 20 2.56 -10.36 -1.00
CA ALA A 20 3.39 -10.10 0.15
C ALA A 20 2.82 -10.70 1.44
N GLN A 21 1.57 -11.17 1.48
CA GLN A 21 0.85 -11.54 2.71
C GLN A 21 1.57 -12.61 3.54
N ASP A 22 2.14 -13.64 2.91
CA ASP A 22 2.89 -14.69 3.62
C ASP A 22 4.15 -14.12 4.30
N GLY A 23 4.91 -13.28 3.59
CA GLY A 23 6.08 -12.60 4.16
C GLY A 23 5.72 -11.46 5.12
N LEU A 24 4.58 -10.79 4.91
CA LEU A 24 4.10 -9.68 5.71
C LEU A 24 3.56 -10.18 7.05
N ASN A 25 2.81 -11.28 7.08
CA ASN A 25 2.30 -11.84 8.32
C ASN A 25 3.45 -12.29 9.25
N ASP A 26 4.46 -12.98 8.72
CA ASP A 26 5.67 -13.32 9.47
C ASP A 26 6.46 -12.08 9.91
N THR A 27 6.64 -11.09 9.03
CA THR A 27 7.39 -9.87 9.37
C THR A 27 6.66 -9.00 10.40
N ILE A 28 5.33 -8.88 10.30
CA ILE A 28 4.49 -8.09 11.23
C ILE A 28 4.41 -8.76 12.60
N PHE A 29 4.32 -10.09 12.68
CA PHE A 29 4.26 -10.79 13.97
C PHE A 29 5.64 -11.04 14.60
N ALA A 30 6.68 -11.30 13.79
CA ALA A 30 8.01 -11.65 14.30
C ALA A 30 8.96 -10.45 14.46
N SER A 31 8.80 -9.37 13.69
CA SER A 31 9.77 -8.27 13.62
C SER A 31 9.33 -6.96 14.30
N MET A 32 8.34 -6.99 15.20
CA MET A 32 7.94 -5.80 15.99
C MET A 32 9.07 -5.19 16.86
N SER A 33 10.24 -5.83 16.93
CA SER A 33 11.40 -5.34 17.67
C SER A 33 12.27 -4.33 16.90
N ASP A 34 12.22 -4.31 15.57
CA ASP A 34 13.01 -3.42 14.71
C ASP A 34 12.21 -3.13 13.44
N ILE A 35 11.80 -1.87 13.22
CA ILE A 35 10.86 -1.46 12.15
C ILE A 35 11.32 -2.04 10.81
N PRO A 36 10.66 -3.10 10.29
CA PRO A 36 11.15 -3.80 9.13
C PRO A 36 10.93 -2.92 7.90
N PHE A 37 11.87 -2.96 6.94
CA PHE A 37 11.77 -2.20 5.69
C PHE A 37 10.45 -2.46 4.94
N ALA A 38 9.89 -3.67 5.07
CA ALA A 38 8.57 -4.03 4.55
C ALA A 38 7.43 -3.20 5.15
N PHE A 39 7.50 -2.85 6.45
CA PHE A 39 6.52 -1.99 7.11
C PHE A 39 6.60 -0.55 6.62
N VAL A 40 7.82 -0.02 6.45
CA VAL A 40 8.02 1.32 5.87
C VAL A 40 7.48 1.37 4.44
N GLY A 41 7.77 0.35 3.62
CA GLY A 41 7.23 0.22 2.26
C GLY A 41 5.70 0.15 2.24
N LEU A 42 5.10 -0.58 3.18
CA LEU A 42 3.65 -0.64 3.34
C LEU A 42 3.06 0.74 3.68
N CYS A 43 3.61 1.44 4.68
CA CYS A 43 3.17 2.79 5.05
C CYS A 43 3.29 3.79 3.90
N VAL A 44 4.42 3.78 3.18
CA VAL A 44 4.65 4.65 2.02
C VAL A 44 3.70 4.32 0.87
N GLY A 45 3.42 3.03 0.64
CA GLY A 45 2.44 2.58 -0.36
C GLY A 45 1.02 3.05 -0.05
N ILE A 46 0.58 2.91 1.20
CA ILE A 46 -0.72 3.41 1.66
C ILE A 46 -0.78 4.95 1.56
N ALA A 47 0.28 5.66 1.94
CA ALA A 47 0.34 7.12 1.81
C ALA A 47 0.28 7.57 0.34
N GLY A 48 0.97 6.87 -0.57
CA GLY A 48 0.92 7.11 -2.01
C GLY A 48 -0.48 6.89 -2.59
N LEU A 49 -1.16 5.82 -2.18
CA LEU A 49 -2.57 5.62 -2.53
C LEU A 49 -3.46 6.73 -1.97
N CYS A 50 -3.23 7.16 -0.73
CA CYS A 50 -4.02 8.23 -0.10
C CYS A 50 -3.81 9.58 -0.81
N LEU A 51 -2.62 9.86 -1.34
CA LEU A 51 -2.37 11.03 -2.19
C LEU A 51 -3.02 10.92 -3.57
N VAL A 52 -2.99 9.73 -4.18
CA VAL A 52 -3.66 9.45 -5.46
C VAL A 52 -5.18 9.59 -5.31
N PHE A 53 -5.76 9.05 -4.25
CA PHE A 53 -7.20 9.14 -3.98
C PHE A 53 -7.60 10.52 -3.46
N GLY A 54 -6.82 11.09 -2.54
CA GLY A 54 -7.02 12.38 -1.88
C GLY A 54 -6.73 13.59 -2.75
N LYS A 55 -6.10 13.42 -3.93
CA LYS A 55 -6.29 14.35 -5.05
C LYS A 55 -7.73 14.22 -5.58
N SER A 56 -8.68 14.69 -4.77
CA SER A 56 -9.99 15.11 -5.23
C SER A 56 -9.77 16.47 -5.86
N LYS A 57 -9.58 16.44 -7.19
CA LYS A 57 -9.88 17.50 -8.15
C LYS A 57 -10.27 18.82 -7.45
N ASP A 58 -9.24 19.61 -7.11
CA ASP A 58 -9.44 21.02 -6.75
C ASP A 58 -10.13 21.67 -7.95
N LYS A 59 -11.19 22.40 -7.64
CA LYS A 59 -12.25 22.85 -8.54
C LYS A 59 -11.73 23.60 -9.76
#